data_AF-A0A529LXT6-F1
#
_entry.id   AF-A0A529LXT6-F1
#
_cell.length_a   1.000
_cell.length_b   1.000
_cell.length_c   1.000
_cell.angle_alpha   90.00
_cell.angle_beta   90.00
_cell.angle_gamma   90.00
#
_symmetry.space_group_name_H-M   'P 1'
#
loop_
_entity.id
_entity.type
_entity.pdbx_description
1 polymer ?
#
loop_
_entity_poly.entity_id
_entity_poly.type
_entity_poly.pdbx_seq_one_letter_code
_entity_poly.pdbx_strand_id
1 'polypeptide(L)'
;GYMILKQRKHAGTHHDVFDTGFYRRLRATVAWAVRHRIIVLVMTLVTFATSLWAFQFIPQNFFPQSSRPEILVDLWLPEGTSIKEVENQAKALEAKMMDDPDKRFIATYIGEGAPRFFLPLDQQLRNPNFAQLLVMAKDEPARERLIVKMRGILAKDFPSI
;
A
#
# COMPACT_ATOMS: atom_id res chain seq x y z
N GLY A 1 62.67 58.34 28.75
CA GLY A 1 61.90 57.22 29.33
C GLY A 1 60.55 57.78 29.74
N TYR A 2 59.40 57.13 29.56
CA TYR A 2 59.12 55.70 29.62
C TYR A 2 57.89 55.47 28.72
N MET A 3 57.96 54.51 27.79
CA MET A 3 56.85 54.17 26.92
C MET A 3 55.97 53.15 27.65
N ILE A 4 54.98 53.63 28.41
CA ILE A 4 54.01 52.79 29.10
C ILE A 4 52.96 52.37 28.07
N LEU A 5 52.99 51.09 27.68
CA LEU A 5 51.98 50.51 26.80
C LEU A 5 50.61 50.58 27.49
N LYS A 6 49.71 51.35 26.88
CA LYS A 6 48.30 51.46 27.26
C LYS A 6 47.65 50.07 27.11
N GLN A 7 47.34 49.43 28.23
CA GLN A 7 46.58 48.19 28.27
C GLN A 7 45.27 48.39 27.51
N ARG A 8 45.16 47.79 26.32
CA ARG A 8 43.87 47.67 25.64
C ARG A 8 42.98 46.83 26.54
N LYS A 9 41.91 47.43 27.07
CA LYS A 9 40.79 46.67 27.60
C LYS A 9 40.37 45.68 26.51
N HIS A 10 40.51 44.39 26.76
CA HIS A 10 39.75 43.38 26.05
C HIS A 10 38.27 43.55 26.44
N ALA A 11 37.65 44.60 25.90
CA ALA A 11 36.21 44.70 25.79
C ALA A 11 35.85 44.17 24.40
N GLY A 12 36.12 42.88 24.19
CA GLY A 12 35.45 42.14 23.14
C GLY A 12 34.00 42.00 23.57
N THR A 13 33.16 42.91 23.10
CA THR A 13 31.71 42.73 23.03
C THR A 13 31.44 41.44 22.28
N HIS A 14 31.34 40.32 23.02
CA HIS A 14 30.69 39.13 22.53
C HIS A 14 29.24 39.56 22.27
N HIS A 15 28.94 39.76 20.99
CA HIS A 15 27.58 39.92 20.49
C HIS A 15 26.65 38.98 21.25
N ASP A 16 25.54 39.50 21.76
CA ASP A 16 24.46 38.82 22.48
C ASP A 16 23.70 37.82 21.58
N VAL A 17 24.41 36.87 20.96
CA VAL A 17 23.80 35.79 20.17
C VAL A 17 22.96 34.87 21.07
N PHE A 18 23.21 34.89 22.38
CA PHE A 18 22.53 34.08 23.39
C PHE A 18 21.34 34.77 24.06
N ASP A 19 21.01 36.01 23.70
CA ASP A 19 19.91 36.77 24.32
C ASP A 19 18.72 36.99 23.38
N THR A 20 18.65 36.22 22.30
CA THR A 20 17.47 36.15 21.42
C THR A 20 16.31 35.48 22.16
N GLY A 21 15.06 35.87 21.86
CA GLY A 21 13.86 35.32 22.51
C GLY A 21 13.75 33.78 22.44
N PHE A 22 14.29 33.16 21.39
CA PHE A 22 14.44 31.71 21.26
C PHE A 22 15.38 31.12 22.32
N TYR A 23 16.57 31.70 22.50
CA TYR A 23 17.56 31.23 23.47
C TYR A 23 17.05 31.33 24.91
N ARG A 24 16.30 32.39 25.24
CA ARG A 24 15.68 32.53 26.57
C ARG A 24 14.64 31.44 26.84
N ARG A 25 13.83 31.07 25.84
CA ARG A 25 12.86 29.95 25.94
C ARG A 25 13.58 28.61 26.06
N LEU A 26 14.57 28.36 25.20
CA LEU A 26 15.38 27.14 25.26
C LEU A 26 16.06 26.98 26.63
N ARG A 27 16.70 28.05 27.13
CA ARG A 27 17.33 28.08 28.44
C ARG A 27 16.32 27.78 29.56
N ALA A 28 15.13 28.35 29.50
CA ALA A 28 14.07 28.07 30.47
C ALA A 28 13.60 26.60 30.41
N THR A 29 13.39 26.04 29.21
CA THR A 29 13.01 24.63 29.03
C THR A 29 14.08 23.68 29.53
N VAL A 30 15.36 23.94 29.22
CA VAL A 30 16.49 23.12 29.69
C VAL A 30 16.64 23.24 31.20
N ALA A 31 16.57 24.45 31.77
CA ALA A 31 16.65 24.64 33.22
C ALA A 31 15.50 23.92 33.94
N TRP A 32 14.30 23.93 33.37
CA TRP A 32 13.15 23.20 33.90
C TRP A 32 13.35 21.68 33.81
N ALA A 33 13.87 21.18 32.68
CA ALA A 33 14.15 19.77 32.47
C ALA A 33 15.21 19.24 33.46
N VAL A 34 16.27 20.01 33.72
CA VAL A 34 17.32 19.65 34.69
C VAL A 34 16.76 19.67 36.11
N ARG A 35 15.92 20.65 36.46
CA ARG A 35 15.30 20.75 37.78
C ARG A 35 14.32 19.60 38.06
N HIS A 36 13.58 19.16 37.04
CA HIS A 36 12.58 18.09 37.14
C HIS A 36 13.03 16.81 36.44
N ARG A 37 14.29 16.41 36.66
CA ARG A 37 14.91 15.23 36.00
C ARG A 37 14.05 13.95 36.05
N ILE A 38 13.31 13.73 37.14
CA ILE A 38 12.43 12.56 37.29
C ILE A 38 11.26 12.63 36.31
N ILE A 39 10.63 13.80 36.16
CA ILE A 39 9.52 14.01 35.22
C ILE A 39 10.00 13.75 33.79
N VAL A 40 11.18 14.25 33.42
CA VAL A 40 11.77 14.04 32.09
C VAL A 40 12.05 12.56 31.84
N LEU A 41 12.62 11.84 32.81
CA LEU A 41 12.87 10.40 32.71
C LEU A 41 11.57 9.60 32.53
N VAL A 42 10.55 9.91 33.33
CA VAL A 42 9.24 9.26 33.23
C VAL A 42 8.60 9.55 31.87
N MET A 43 8.62 10.80 31.39
CA MET A 43 8.07 11.13 30.08
C MET A 43 8.79 10.38 28.96
N THR A 44 10.12 10.33 28.97
CA THR A 44 10.89 9.58 27.96
C THR A 44 10.51 8.10 27.97
N LEU A 45 10.41 7.50 29.16
CA LEU A 45 10.03 6.08 29.29
C LEU A 45 8.60 5.83 28.79
N VAL A 46 7.66 6.72 29.12
CA VAL A 46 6.27 6.64 28.66
C VAL A 46 6.20 6.78 27.14
N THR A 47 6.88 7.76 26.55
CA THR A 47 6.94 7.93 25.09
C THR A 47 7.54 6.71 24.40
N PHE A 48 8.60 6.14 24.95
CA PHE A 48 9.23 4.92 24.43
C PHE A 48 8.29 3.70 24.54
N ALA A 49 7.65 3.49 25.68
CA ALA A 49 6.69 2.39 25.84
C ALA A 49 5.48 2.56 24.90
N THR A 50 5.02 3.79 24.72
CA THR A 50 3.91 4.13 23.81
C THR A 50 4.28 3.87 22.37
N SER A 51 5.52 4.15 21.95
CA SER A 51 5.96 3.88 20.58
C SER A 51 6.04 2.37 20.29
N LEU A 52 6.53 1.57 21.25
CA LEU A 52 6.53 0.11 21.14
C LEU A 52 5.10 -0.44 21.07
N TRP A 53 4.21 0.08 21.90
CA TRP A 53 2.79 -0.28 21.88
C TRP A 53 2.13 0.14 20.55
N ALA A 54 2.43 1.31 20.02
CA ALA A 54 1.89 1.77 18.74
C ALA A 54 2.38 0.91 17.56
N PHE A 55 3.60 0.37 17.65
CA PHE A 55 4.20 -0.45 16.60
C PHE A 55 3.38 -1.72 16.28
N GLN A 56 2.64 -2.27 17.26
CA GLN A 56 1.79 -3.45 17.05
C GLN A 56 0.60 -3.18 16.12
N PHE A 57 0.22 -1.91 15.93
CA PHE A 57 -0.90 -1.53 15.06
C PHE A 57 -0.46 -1.26 13.62
N ILE A 58 0.84 -1.35 13.31
CA ILE A 58 1.34 -1.15 11.96
C ILE A 58 1.08 -2.44 11.17
N PRO A 59 0.19 -2.43 10.15
CA PRO A 59 -0.05 -3.60 9.33
C PRO A 59 1.23 -3.94 8.56
N GLN A 60 1.68 -5.18 8.65
CA GLN A 60 2.84 -5.68 7.90
C GLN A 60 2.41 -6.04 6.47
N ASN A 61 2.46 -5.07 5.57
CA ASN A 61 2.24 -5.30 4.15
C ASN A 61 3.58 -5.64 3.49
N PHE A 62 3.76 -6.89 3.06
CA PHE A 62 4.97 -7.32 2.34
C PHE A 62 5.08 -6.65 0.96
N PHE A 63 3.93 -6.36 0.33
CA PHE A 63 3.82 -5.56 -0.86
C PHE A 63 2.65 -4.56 -0.72
N PRO A 64 2.77 -3.33 -1.26
CA PRO A 64 1.63 -2.44 -1.35
C PRO A 64 0.52 -3.08 -2.20
N GLN A 65 -0.74 -2.77 -1.90
CA GLN A 65 -1.84 -3.26 -2.72
C GLN A 65 -1.68 -2.77 -4.16
N SER A 66 -1.84 -3.69 -5.11
CA SER A 66 -1.63 -3.40 -6.52
C SER A 66 -2.76 -2.49 -7.02
N SER A 67 -2.44 -1.27 -7.44
CA SER A 67 -3.39 -0.32 -8.05
C SER A 67 -3.79 -0.70 -9.49
N ARG A 68 -3.62 -1.98 -9.83
CA ARG A 68 -3.90 -2.54 -11.15
C ARG A 68 -5.40 -2.64 -11.38
N PRO A 69 -5.93 -2.16 -12.52
CA PRO A 69 -7.34 -2.31 -12.85
C PRO A 69 -7.65 -3.68 -13.49
N GLU A 70 -6.64 -4.52 -13.73
CA GLU A 70 -6.85 -5.85 -14.32
C GLU A 70 -7.35 -6.86 -13.30
N ILE A 71 -8.29 -7.70 -13.72
CA ILE A 71 -8.86 -8.82 -12.96
C ILE A 71 -8.66 -10.08 -13.81
N LEU A 72 -8.15 -11.13 -13.18
CA LEU A 72 -8.02 -12.44 -13.79
C LEU A 72 -9.04 -13.39 -13.17
N VAL A 73 -9.81 -14.05 -14.02
CA VAL A 73 -10.81 -15.04 -13.62
C VAL A 73 -10.42 -16.38 -14.22
N ASP A 74 -10.06 -17.29 -13.34
CA ASP A 74 -9.68 -18.65 -13.69
C ASP A 74 -10.91 -19.55 -13.59
N LEU A 75 -11.28 -20.19 -14.69
CA LEU A 75 -12.45 -21.05 -14.81
C LEU A 75 -11.96 -22.50 -14.96
N TRP A 76 -12.19 -23.32 -13.93
CA TRP A 76 -11.79 -24.72 -13.89
C TRP A 76 -12.99 -25.65 -13.95
N LEU A 77 -13.17 -26.32 -15.09
CA LEU A 77 -14.25 -27.27 -15.26
C LEU A 77 -13.80 -28.69 -14.86
N PRO A 78 -14.75 -29.60 -14.55
CA PRO A 78 -14.43 -30.98 -14.25
C PRO A 78 -13.53 -31.63 -15.32
N GLU A 79 -12.62 -32.48 -14.88
CA GLU A 79 -11.74 -33.25 -15.75
C GLU A 79 -12.54 -34.05 -16.80
N GLY A 80 -12.05 -34.05 -18.04
CA GLY A 80 -12.74 -34.69 -19.17
C GLY A 80 -13.83 -33.84 -19.83
N THR A 81 -14.06 -32.61 -19.38
CA THR A 81 -14.95 -31.66 -20.08
C THR A 81 -14.38 -31.30 -21.46
N SER A 82 -15.24 -31.30 -22.47
CA SER A 82 -14.82 -30.93 -23.83
C SER A 82 -14.50 -29.43 -23.92
N ILE A 83 -13.51 -29.08 -24.75
CA ILE A 83 -13.13 -27.66 -24.95
C ILE A 83 -14.28 -26.78 -25.45
N LYS A 84 -15.23 -27.37 -26.20
CA LYS A 84 -16.44 -26.66 -26.65
C LYS A 84 -17.36 -26.30 -25.48
N GLU A 85 -17.45 -27.17 -24.48
CA GLU A 85 -18.26 -26.89 -23.31
C GLU A 85 -17.61 -25.82 -22.44
N VAL A 86 -16.29 -25.87 -22.28
CA VAL A 86 -15.52 -24.78 -21.64
C VAL A 86 -15.76 -23.45 -22.37
N GLU A 87 -15.70 -23.45 -23.70
CA GLU A 87 -15.99 -22.27 -24.53
C GLU A 87 -17.41 -21.74 -24.29
N ASN A 88 -18.42 -22.61 -24.22
CA ASN A 88 -19.80 -22.22 -23.96
C ASN A 88 -19.95 -21.54 -22.59
N GLN A 89 -19.36 -22.12 -21.54
CA GLN A 89 -19.42 -21.59 -20.18
C GLN A 89 -18.67 -20.26 -20.06
N ALA A 90 -17.47 -20.17 -20.66
CA ALA A 90 -16.68 -18.95 -20.69
C ALA A 90 -17.41 -17.81 -21.43
N LYS A 91 -18.03 -18.09 -22.59
CA LYS A 91 -18.86 -17.12 -23.33
C LYS A 91 -20.10 -16.70 -22.55
N ALA A 92 -20.74 -17.62 -21.82
CA ALA A 92 -21.89 -17.30 -20.99
C ALA A 92 -21.51 -16.33 -19.85
N LEU A 93 -20.34 -16.54 -19.22
CA LEU A 93 -19.82 -15.63 -18.20
C LEU A 93 -19.45 -14.26 -18.80
N GLU A 94 -18.77 -14.25 -19.94
CA GLU A 94 -18.41 -13.03 -20.66
C GLU A 94 -19.65 -12.20 -21.04
N ALA A 95 -20.69 -12.85 -21.58
CA ALA A 95 -21.93 -12.20 -21.97
C ALA A 95 -22.64 -11.50 -20.79
N LYS A 96 -22.60 -12.10 -19.59
CA LYS A 96 -23.19 -11.49 -18.38
C LYS A 96 -22.48 -10.22 -17.94
N MET A 97 -21.21 -10.07 -18.29
CA MET A 97 -20.42 -8.90 -17.97
C MET A 97 -20.42 -7.88 -19.12
N MET A 98 -20.84 -8.26 -20.33
CA MET A 98 -20.74 -7.43 -21.53
C MET A 98 -21.51 -6.10 -21.46
N ASP A 99 -22.46 -5.96 -20.53
CA ASP A 99 -23.21 -4.71 -20.29
C ASP A 99 -22.78 -3.91 -19.05
N ASP A 100 -21.92 -4.47 -18.18
CA ASP A 100 -21.45 -3.76 -16.97
C ASP A 100 -20.66 -2.46 -17.28
N PRO A 101 -21.06 -1.28 -16.75
CA PRO A 101 -20.38 -0.02 -17.02
C PRO A 101 -19.00 0.11 -16.36
N ASP A 102 -18.65 -0.74 -15.39
CA ASP A 102 -17.38 -0.69 -14.66
C ASP A 102 -16.21 -1.31 -15.46
N LYS A 103 -16.50 -2.10 -16.50
CA LYS A 103 -15.48 -2.70 -17.36
C LYS A 103 -15.03 -1.76 -18.47
N ARG A 104 -13.81 -1.99 -18.95
CA ARG A 104 -13.22 -1.38 -20.14
C ARG A 104 -13.19 -2.37 -21.31
N PHE A 105 -12.68 -3.58 -21.07
CA PHE A 105 -12.75 -4.68 -22.02
C PHE A 105 -12.68 -6.02 -21.28
N ILE A 106 -13.07 -7.08 -21.98
CA ILE A 106 -12.92 -8.48 -21.55
C ILE A 106 -12.20 -9.21 -22.67
N ALA A 107 -11.21 -10.03 -22.31
CA ALA A 107 -10.54 -10.95 -23.22
C ALA A 107 -10.61 -12.35 -22.64
N THR A 108 -11.17 -13.29 -23.40
CA THR A 108 -11.39 -14.68 -22.98
C THR A 108 -10.40 -15.59 -23.70
N TYR A 109 -9.65 -16.38 -22.93
CA TYR A 109 -8.70 -17.39 -23.40
C TYR A 109 -9.25 -18.78 -23.07
N ILE A 110 -9.35 -19.65 -24.07
CA ILE A 110 -9.97 -20.98 -23.93
C ILE A 110 -8.88 -22.03 -24.11
N GLY A 111 -8.75 -22.94 -23.17
CA GLY A 111 -7.80 -24.04 -23.20
C GLY A 111 -6.37 -23.64 -22.84
N GLU A 112 -6.10 -22.37 -22.56
CA GLU A 112 -4.80 -21.83 -22.14
C GLU A 112 -4.97 -20.51 -21.37
N GLY A 113 -3.96 -20.14 -20.59
CA GLY A 113 -3.96 -18.86 -19.87
C GLY A 113 -3.64 -17.67 -20.78
N ALA A 114 -3.98 -16.47 -20.29
CA ALA A 114 -3.59 -15.22 -20.89
C ALA A 114 -2.05 -15.12 -21.01
N PRO A 115 -1.53 -14.48 -22.06
CA PRO A 115 -0.10 -14.23 -22.21
C PRO A 115 0.46 -13.52 -20.98
N ARG A 116 1.72 -13.81 -20.63
CA ARG A 116 2.33 -13.18 -19.45
C ARG A 116 2.58 -11.71 -19.73
N PHE A 117 1.80 -10.85 -19.06
CA PHE A 117 1.96 -9.38 -19.10
C PHE A 117 2.54 -8.81 -17.79
N PHE A 118 2.67 -9.61 -16.74
CA PHE A 118 3.34 -9.24 -15.50
C PHE A 118 4.16 -10.41 -14.93
N LEU A 119 5.35 -10.10 -14.39
CA LEU A 119 6.38 -11.08 -13.99
C LEU A 119 5.90 -12.22 -13.07
N PRO A 120 5.12 -11.98 -12.00
CA PRO A 120 4.62 -13.03 -11.12
C PRO A 120 3.36 -13.74 -11.64
N LEU A 121 2.88 -13.46 -12.86
CA LEU A 121 1.72 -14.16 -13.39
C LEU A 121 2.08 -15.62 -13.70
N ASP A 122 1.41 -16.53 -13.00
CA ASP A 122 1.43 -17.95 -13.30
C ASP A 122 0.75 -18.20 -14.64
N GLN A 123 1.51 -18.71 -15.60
CA GLN A 123 0.99 -19.11 -16.89
C GLN A 123 0.42 -20.51 -16.77
N GLN A 124 -0.88 -20.63 -16.99
CA GLN A 124 -1.50 -21.94 -17.14
C GLN A 124 -1.11 -22.53 -18.49
N LEU A 125 -0.56 -23.74 -18.44
CA LEU A 125 -0.26 -24.54 -19.63
C LEU A 125 -1.56 -24.97 -20.30
N ARG A 126 -1.47 -25.38 -21.57
CA ARG A 126 -2.63 -25.81 -22.35
C ARG A 126 -3.38 -26.93 -21.63
N ASN A 127 -4.63 -26.66 -21.25
CA ASN A 127 -5.51 -27.61 -20.59
C ASN A 127 -6.95 -27.51 -21.13
N PRO A 128 -7.52 -28.58 -21.72
CA PRO A 128 -8.84 -28.53 -22.34
C PRO A 128 -10.01 -28.25 -21.38
N ASN A 129 -9.85 -28.42 -20.06
CA ASN A 129 -10.89 -28.10 -19.05
C ASN A 129 -10.73 -26.69 -18.43
N PHE A 130 -9.85 -25.85 -18.97
CA PHE A 130 -9.51 -24.54 -18.41
C PHE A 130 -9.89 -23.39 -19.34
N ALA A 131 -10.37 -22.28 -18.79
CA ALA A 131 -10.44 -20.99 -19.47
C ALA A 131 -10.05 -19.86 -18.52
N GLN A 132 -9.49 -18.79 -19.08
CA GLN A 132 -9.13 -17.59 -18.32
C GLN A 132 -9.78 -16.36 -18.93
N LEU A 133 -10.47 -15.56 -18.12
CA LEU A 133 -11.01 -14.26 -18.54
C LEU A 133 -10.14 -13.16 -17.93
N LEU A 134 -9.58 -12.31 -18.79
CA LEU A 134 -8.91 -11.07 -18.43
C LEU A 134 -9.93 -9.92 -18.54
N VAL A 135 -10.37 -9.41 -17.40
CA VAL A 135 -11.31 -8.29 -17.32
C VAL A 135 -10.53 -7.04 -16.91
N MET A 136 -10.50 -6.02 -17.77
CA MET A 136 -9.93 -4.72 -17.41
C MET A 136 -11.03 -3.81 -16.88
N ALA A 137 -10.91 -3.35 -15.64
CA ALA A 137 -11.78 -2.33 -15.06
C ALA A 137 -11.38 -0.91 -15.50
N LYS A 138 -12.26 0.07 -15.28
CA LYS A 138 -11.94 1.48 -15.53
C LYS A 138 -10.95 2.06 -14.51
N ASP A 139 -11.11 1.69 -13.25
CA ASP A 139 -10.29 2.14 -12.12
C ASP A 139 -10.31 1.11 -10.98
N GLU A 140 -9.54 1.37 -9.92
CA GLU A 140 -9.44 0.50 -8.75
C GLU A 140 -10.78 0.35 -7.97
N PRO A 141 -11.55 1.42 -7.71
CA PRO A 141 -12.89 1.26 -7.11
C PRO A 141 -13.85 0.42 -7.96
N ALA A 142 -13.81 0.57 -9.29
CA ALA A 142 -14.61 -0.21 -10.24
C ALA A 142 -14.19 -1.68 -10.24
N ARG A 143 -12.89 -1.95 -10.12
CA ARG A 143 -12.35 -3.31 -9.96
C ARG A 143 -12.97 -4.00 -8.75
N GLU A 144 -12.97 -3.35 -7.59
CA GLU A 144 -13.53 -3.94 -6.36
C GLU A 144 -15.02 -4.24 -6.50
N ARG A 145 -15.79 -3.34 -7.13
CA ARG A 145 -17.21 -3.60 -7.44
C ARG A 145 -17.38 -4.79 -8.38
N LEU A 146 -16.57 -4.89 -9.44
CA LEU A 146 -16.60 -6.00 -10.39
C LEU A 146 -16.25 -7.32 -9.72
N ILE A 147 -15.25 -7.37 -8.84
CA ILE A 147 -14.88 -8.59 -8.09
C ILE A 147 -16.08 -9.09 -7.27
N VAL A 148 -16.76 -8.20 -6.55
CA VAL A 148 -17.94 -8.57 -5.75
C VAL A 148 -19.08 -9.08 -6.64
N LYS A 149 -19.37 -8.39 -7.74
CA LYS A 149 -20.40 -8.80 -8.72
C LYS A 149 -20.08 -10.16 -9.35
N MET A 150 -18.84 -10.35 -9.79
CA MET A 150 -18.34 -11.59 -10.38
C MET A 150 -18.52 -12.78 -9.45
N ARG A 151 -18.10 -12.66 -8.18
CA ARG A 151 -18.28 -13.70 -7.18
C ARG A 151 -19.76 -14.06 -6.99
N GLY A 152 -20.64 -13.05 -7.01
CA GLY A 152 -22.08 -13.26 -6.96
C GLY A 152 -22.64 -14.00 -8.18
N ILE A 153 -22.20 -13.65 -9.39
CA ILE A 153 -22.62 -14.31 -10.63
C ILE A 153 -22.13 -15.76 -10.68
N LEU A 154 -20.86 -15.99 -10.34
CA LEU A 154 -20.27 -17.33 -10.30
C LEU A 154 -21.02 -18.23 -9.30
N ALA A 155 -21.23 -17.76 -8.07
CA ALA A 155 -21.92 -18.53 -7.05
C ALA A 155 -23.39 -18.85 -7.38
N LYS A 156 -24.07 -17.97 -8.11
CA LYS A 156 -25.50 -18.15 -8.44
C LYS A 156 -25.70 -19.00 -9.69
N ASP A 157 -24.91 -18.74 -10.73
CA ASP A 157 -25.21 -19.21 -12.08
C ASP A 157 -24.25 -20.31 -12.56
N PHE A 158 -23.12 -20.51 -11.88
CA PHE A 158 -22.09 -21.49 -12.24
C PHE A 158 -21.65 -22.32 -11.02
N PRO A 159 -22.54 -23.01 -10.30
CA PRO A 159 -22.20 -23.71 -9.05
C PRO A 159 -21.28 -24.92 -9.22
N SER A 160 -21.12 -25.40 -10.47
CA SER A 160 -20.29 -26.55 -10.83
C SER A 160 -18.86 -26.17 -11.24
N ILE A 161 -18.51 -24.89 -11.13
CA ILE A 161 -17.22 -24.31 -11.51
C ILE A 161 -16.68 -23.48 -10.33
#